data_AF-A0A2P5CPS7-F1
#
_entry.id   AF-A0A2P5CPS7-F1
#
_cell.length_a   1.000
_cell.length_b   1.000
_cell.length_c   1.000
_cell.angle_alpha   90.00
_cell.angle_beta   90.00
_cell.angle_gamma   90.00
#
_symmetry.space_group_name_H-M   'P 1'
#
loop_
_entity.id
_entity.type
_entity.pdbx_description
1 polymer ?
#
loop_
_entity_poly.entity_id
_entity_poly.type
_entity_poly.pdbx_seq_one_letter_code
_entity_poly.pdbx_strand_id
1 'polypeptide(L)'
;MSNPWEGGAQDLTFGIPWPDLNDGLFYNDVVRPSDSDLALIQFYSNKYKNSAPLRGWLQRIQNGQITVDGGVVRDPNTILRIGSELVYHRLPWKEPDAPHLLKILYEDDDMVSSYF
;
A
#
# COMPACT_ATOMS: atom_id res chain seq x y z
N MET A 1 -2.55 50.23 32.60
CA MET A 1 -3.55 49.29 32.04
C MET A 1 -2.89 48.61 30.87
N SER A 2 -2.44 47.37 31.04
CA SER A 2 -1.76 46.58 30.00
C SER A 2 -2.51 45.26 29.87
N ASN A 3 -2.89 44.89 28.65
CA ASN A 3 -3.70 43.72 28.36
C ASN A 3 -2.84 42.44 28.50
N PRO A 4 -3.27 41.38 29.21
CA PRO A 4 -2.39 40.24 29.53
C PRO A 4 -2.25 39.16 28.44
N TRP A 5 -2.84 39.37 27.25
CA TRP A 5 -3.07 38.29 26.28
C TRP A 5 -2.18 38.32 25.03
N GLU A 6 -0.95 38.82 25.12
CA GLU A 6 0.07 38.61 24.08
C GLU A 6 0.96 37.41 24.43
N GLY A 7 0.33 36.25 24.65
CA GLY A 7 1.00 34.96 24.57
C GLY A 7 0.88 34.48 23.13
N GLY A 8 1.95 34.63 22.34
CA GLY A 8 1.97 34.19 20.94
C GLY A 8 1.56 32.72 20.84
N ALA A 9 0.53 32.42 20.05
CA ALA A 9 0.19 31.06 19.68
C ALA A 9 1.46 30.43 19.07
N GLN A 10 2.05 29.47 19.77
CA GLN A 10 3.19 28.75 19.23
C GLN A 10 2.70 27.98 18.01
N ASP A 11 3.35 28.21 16.86
CA ASP A 11 3.16 27.42 15.64
C ASP A 11 3.70 26.01 15.91
N LEU A 12 2.90 25.22 16.62
CA LEU A 12 3.15 23.82 16.88
C LEU A 12 3.02 23.07 15.55
N THR A 13 4.14 22.56 15.08
CA THR A 13 4.21 21.65 13.93
C THR A 13 4.67 20.29 14.42
N PHE A 14 4.09 19.23 13.86
CA PHE A 14 4.52 17.86 14.12
C PHE A 14 4.83 17.13 12.81
N GLY A 15 5.80 16.23 12.89
CA GLY A 15 6.21 15.37 11.79
C GLY A 15 7.73 15.32 11.58
N ILE A 16 8.17 14.28 10.89
CA ILE A 16 9.56 14.06 10.46
C ILE A 16 9.56 13.80 8.95
N PRO A 17 10.64 14.09 8.22
CA PRO A 17 10.72 13.79 6.79
C PRO A 17 10.33 12.33 6.49
N TRP A 18 9.52 12.13 5.46
CA TRP A 18 9.22 10.80 4.97
C TRP A 18 10.51 10.10 4.51
N PRO A 19 10.64 8.78 4.73
CA PRO A 19 11.74 8.02 4.14
C PRO A 19 11.63 8.03 2.62
N ASP A 20 12.75 7.81 1.92
CA ASP A 20 12.79 7.76 0.45
C ASP A 20 11.89 6.66 -0.14
N LEU A 21 11.74 5.54 0.58
CA LEU A 21 10.86 4.44 0.25
C LEU A 21 10.03 4.07 1.49
N ASN A 22 8.78 3.65 1.27
CA ASN A 22 8.02 2.97 2.31
C ASN A 22 8.45 1.49 2.46
N ASP A 23 7.83 0.76 3.38
CA ASP A 23 8.19 -0.65 3.66
C ASP A 23 7.64 -1.66 2.63
N GLY A 24 7.00 -1.19 1.56
CA GLY A 24 6.25 -2.04 0.64
C GLY A 24 4.93 -2.52 1.24
N LEU A 25 4.25 -3.42 0.54
CA LEU A 25 2.96 -3.97 0.96
C LEU A 25 2.80 -5.44 0.59
N PHE A 26 2.07 -6.18 1.43
CA PHE A 26 1.62 -7.54 1.14
C PHE A 26 0.11 -7.55 0.93
N TYR A 27 -0.31 -8.06 -0.23
CA TYR A 27 -1.72 -8.27 -0.56
C TYR A 27 -2.02 -9.77 -0.53
N ASN A 28 -2.87 -10.18 0.41
CA ASN A 28 -3.30 -11.56 0.57
C ASN A 28 -4.60 -11.82 -0.18
N ASP A 29 -4.72 -13.00 -0.77
CA ASP A 29 -5.93 -13.48 -1.43
C ASP A 29 -6.10 -14.98 -1.18
N VAL A 30 -7.32 -15.47 -1.34
CA VAL A 30 -7.64 -16.89 -1.25
C VAL A 30 -8.41 -17.27 -2.51
N VAL A 31 -7.93 -18.29 -3.23
CA VAL A 31 -8.54 -18.75 -4.48
C VAL A 31 -9.95 -19.27 -4.21
N ARG A 32 -10.94 -18.59 -4.77
CA ARG A 32 -12.36 -18.96 -4.66
C ARG A 32 -12.71 -20.07 -5.65
N PRO A 33 -13.82 -20.80 -5.46
CA PRO A 33 -14.29 -21.77 -6.45
C PRO A 33 -14.47 -21.19 -7.87
N SER A 34 -14.87 -19.93 -8.02
CA SER A 34 -14.99 -19.26 -9.32
C SER A 34 -13.66 -18.99 -10.01
N ASP A 35 -12.57 -19.00 -9.25
CA ASP A 35 -11.23 -18.67 -9.68
C ASP A 35 -10.34 -19.93 -9.76
N SER A 36 -10.93 -21.11 -9.53
CA SER A 36 -10.23 -22.38 -9.66
C SER A 36 -9.81 -22.63 -11.10
N ASP A 37 -8.73 -23.37 -11.26
CA ASP A 37 -8.21 -23.81 -12.55
C ASP A 37 -7.77 -22.67 -13.50
N LEU A 38 -7.84 -21.42 -13.03
CA LEU A 38 -7.23 -20.28 -13.70
C LEU A 38 -5.71 -20.35 -13.60
N ALA A 39 -5.03 -19.92 -14.65
CA ALA A 39 -3.62 -19.59 -14.56
C ALA A 39 -3.41 -18.39 -13.64
N LEU A 40 -2.31 -18.37 -12.89
CA LEU A 40 -1.93 -17.27 -11.99
C LEU A 40 -1.99 -15.90 -12.69
N ILE A 41 -1.56 -15.83 -13.95
CA ILE A 41 -1.64 -14.60 -14.73
C ILE A 41 -3.08 -14.14 -14.99
N GLN A 42 -3.98 -15.08 -15.32
CA GLN A 42 -5.38 -14.78 -15.60
C GLN A 42 -6.09 -14.28 -14.34
N PHE A 43 -5.82 -14.90 -13.19
CA PHE A 43 -6.33 -14.47 -11.90
C PHE A 43 -6.00 -12.99 -11.63
N TYR A 44 -4.71 -12.63 -11.65
CA TYR A 44 -4.30 -11.26 -11.36
C TYR A 44 -4.72 -10.26 -12.44
N SER A 45 -4.62 -10.61 -13.72
CA SER A 45 -4.99 -9.68 -14.81
C SER A 45 -6.48 -9.38 -14.86
N ASN A 46 -7.33 -10.35 -14.51
CA ASN A 46 -8.78 -10.19 -14.54
C ASN A 46 -9.28 -9.41 -13.32
N LYS A 47 -8.84 -9.83 -12.12
CA LYS A 47 -9.32 -9.27 -10.85
C LYS A 47 -8.70 -7.90 -10.55
N TYR A 48 -7.44 -7.70 -10.90
CA TYR A 48 -6.65 -6.53 -10.52
C TYR A 48 -6.14 -5.71 -11.71
N LYS A 49 -7.02 -5.51 -12.70
CA LYS A 49 -6.77 -4.69 -13.91
C LYS A 49 -6.37 -3.23 -13.61
N ASN A 50 -6.90 -2.66 -12.53
CA ASN A 50 -6.57 -1.29 -12.11
C ASN A 50 -5.24 -1.20 -11.36
N SER A 51 -4.71 -2.32 -10.87
CA SER A 51 -3.45 -2.37 -10.12
C SER A 51 -2.23 -2.55 -11.04
N ALA A 52 -2.40 -3.18 -12.19
CA ALA A 52 -1.44 -3.19 -13.29
C ALA A 52 -2.06 -3.76 -14.58
N PRO A 53 -1.53 -3.36 -15.75
CA PRO A 53 -1.78 -4.08 -16.98
C PRO A 53 -1.21 -5.50 -16.94
N LEU A 54 -1.66 -6.37 -17.85
CA LEU A 54 -1.20 -7.76 -18.00
C LEU A 54 0.34 -7.89 -17.96
N ARG A 55 1.05 -7.03 -18.69
CA ARG A 55 2.52 -7.02 -18.71
C ARG A 55 3.14 -6.73 -17.35
N GLY A 56 2.54 -5.86 -16.55
CA GLY A 56 3.01 -5.56 -15.20
C GLY A 56 2.83 -6.75 -14.27
N TRP A 57 1.73 -7.50 -14.40
CA TRP A 57 1.52 -8.73 -13.64
C TRP A 57 2.49 -9.85 -14.05
N LEU A 58 2.74 -10.04 -15.35
CA LEU A 58 3.76 -10.99 -15.84
C LEU A 58 5.12 -10.71 -15.21
N GLN A 59 5.55 -9.44 -15.23
CA GLN A 59 6.84 -9.04 -14.67
C GLN A 59 6.93 -9.34 -13.16
N ARG A 60 5.87 -9.03 -12.40
CA ARG A 60 5.83 -9.30 -10.95
C ARG A 60 5.93 -10.79 -10.64
N ILE A 61 5.22 -11.62 -11.39
CA ILE A 61 5.30 -13.08 -11.25
C ILE A 61 6.72 -13.56 -11.56
N GLN A 62 7.28 -13.17 -12.71
CA GLN A 62 8.62 -13.59 -13.13
C GLN A 62 9.72 -13.13 -12.15
N ASN A 63 9.55 -11.95 -11.56
CA ASN A 63 10.45 -11.42 -10.53
C ASN A 63 10.32 -12.14 -9.18
N GLY A 64 9.36 -13.07 -9.02
CA GLY A 64 9.15 -13.83 -7.79
C GLY A 64 8.46 -13.02 -6.70
N GLN A 65 7.64 -12.04 -7.07
CA GLN A 65 6.88 -11.22 -6.11
C GLN A 65 5.58 -11.88 -5.64
N ILE A 66 5.27 -13.08 -6.12
CA ILE A 66 4.04 -13.81 -5.79
C ILE A 66 4.40 -15.13 -5.10
N THR A 67 3.74 -15.42 -3.98
CA THR A 67 3.74 -16.75 -3.38
C THR A 67 2.37 -17.42 -3.52
N VAL A 68 2.38 -18.73 -3.71
CA VAL A 68 1.20 -19.61 -3.64
C VAL A 68 1.47 -20.63 -2.55
N ASP A 69 0.61 -20.69 -1.53
CA ASP A 69 0.76 -21.56 -0.36
C ASP A 69 2.15 -21.42 0.30
N GLY A 70 2.64 -20.18 0.39
CA GLY A 70 3.96 -19.83 0.93
C GLY A 70 5.15 -20.07 0.00
N GLY A 71 4.97 -20.74 -1.15
CA GLY A 71 6.01 -20.99 -2.13
C GLY A 71 6.10 -19.89 -3.19
N VAL A 72 7.29 -19.33 -3.44
CA VAL A 72 7.47 -18.33 -4.52
C VAL A 72 7.22 -18.96 -5.89
N VAL A 73 6.29 -18.39 -6.65
CA VAL A 73 5.92 -18.84 -7.99
C VAL A 73 6.39 -17.83 -9.03
N ARG A 74 7.09 -18.33 -10.06
CA ARG A 74 7.60 -17.54 -11.19
C ARG A 74 7.02 -17.91 -12.54
N ASP A 75 6.28 -19.01 -12.62
CA ASP A 75 5.57 -19.41 -13.84
C ASP A 75 4.16 -18.78 -13.86
N PRO A 76 3.88 -17.86 -14.79
CA PRO A 76 2.56 -17.23 -14.92
C PRO A 76 1.43 -18.22 -15.27
N ASN A 77 1.78 -19.39 -15.82
CA ASN A 77 0.82 -20.43 -16.20
C ASN A 77 0.53 -21.42 -15.06
N THR A 78 1.07 -21.19 -13.86
CA THR A 78 0.75 -22.01 -12.67
C THR A 78 -0.76 -22.03 -12.45
N ILE A 79 -1.35 -23.22 -12.46
CA ILE A 79 -2.78 -23.41 -12.30
C ILE A 79 -3.16 -23.35 -10.81
N LEU A 80 -4.15 -22.52 -10.50
CA LEU A 80 -4.61 -22.27 -9.14
C LEU A 80 -5.59 -23.32 -8.66
N ARG A 81 -5.43 -23.75 -7.41
CA ARG A 81 -6.36 -24.66 -6.74
C ARG A 81 -7.27 -23.90 -5.77
N ILE A 82 -8.51 -24.34 -5.63
CA ILE A 82 -9.46 -23.77 -4.66
C ILE A 82 -8.82 -23.79 -3.26
N GLY A 83 -8.93 -22.67 -2.56
CA GLY A 83 -8.39 -22.51 -1.21
C GLY A 83 -6.90 -22.19 -1.14
N SER A 84 -6.18 -22.13 -2.27
CA SER A 84 -4.77 -21.73 -2.24
C SER A 84 -4.63 -20.29 -1.73
N GLU A 85 -3.62 -20.04 -0.90
CA GLU A 85 -3.29 -18.70 -0.40
C GLU A 85 -2.32 -18.02 -1.36
N LEU A 86 -2.72 -16.84 -1.86
CA LEU A 86 -1.89 -16.03 -2.75
C LEU A 86 -1.40 -14.80 -1.99
N VAL A 87 -0.10 -14.53 -2.05
CA VAL A 87 0.46 -13.29 -1.51
C VAL A 87 1.24 -12.57 -2.59
N TYR A 88 0.82 -11.36 -2.92
CA TYR A 88 1.60 -10.43 -3.73
C TYR A 88 2.40 -9.49 -2.84
N HIS A 89 3.73 -9.58 -2.92
CA HIS A 89 4.67 -8.66 -2.31
C HIS A 89 4.96 -7.49 -3.26
N ARG A 90 4.30 -6.36 -3.02
CA ARG A 90 4.62 -5.09 -3.65
C ARG A 90 5.86 -4.52 -2.97
N LEU A 91 6.95 -4.40 -3.72
CA LEU A 91 8.19 -3.84 -3.23
C LEU A 91 8.00 -2.39 -2.73
N PRO A 92 8.82 -1.95 -1.76
CA PRO A 92 9.03 -0.55 -1.41
C PRO A 92 8.99 0.39 -2.62
N TRP A 93 8.26 1.50 -2.51
CA TRP A 93 8.23 2.55 -3.53
C TRP A 93 8.36 3.93 -2.92
N LYS A 94 8.88 4.88 -3.71
CA LYS A 94 8.88 6.29 -3.34
C LYS A 94 7.46 6.80 -3.42
N GLU A 95 6.91 7.23 -2.30
CA GLU A 95 5.59 7.84 -2.29
C GLU A 95 5.61 9.18 -3.03
N PRO A 96 4.48 9.59 -3.64
CA PRO A 96 4.36 10.94 -4.16
C PRO A 96 4.71 11.96 -3.07
N ASP A 97 5.35 13.07 -3.45
CA ASP A 97 5.75 14.08 -2.49
C ASP A 97 4.51 14.57 -1.70
N ALA A 98 4.56 14.40 -0.39
CA ALA A 98 3.50 14.77 0.54
C ALA A 98 4.09 15.64 1.67
N PRO A 99 3.34 16.66 2.16
CA PRO A 99 3.74 17.42 3.33
C PRO A 99 3.98 16.47 4.50
N HIS A 100 5.17 16.55 5.10
CA HIS A 100 5.50 15.78 6.29
C HIS A 100 5.42 16.61 7.57
N LEU A 101 5.37 17.94 7.45
CA LEU A 101 5.14 18.86 8.55
C LEU A 101 3.70 19.34 8.50
N LEU A 102 2.94 19.06 9.56
CA LEU A 102 1.57 19.51 9.72
C LEU A 102 1.52 20.60 10.78
N LYS A 103 0.89 21.73 10.45
CA LYS A 103 0.62 22.81 11.40
C LYS A 103 -0.67 22.52 12.15
N ILE A 104 -0.61 22.48 13.48
CA ILE A 104 -1.79 22.25 14.33
C ILE A 104 -2.62 23.53 14.34
N LEU A 105 -3.86 23.45 13.85
CA LEU A 105 -4.83 24.56 13.94
C LEU A 105 -5.73 24.41 15.17
N TYR A 106 -6.02 23.17 15.56
CA TYR A 106 -6.80 22.79 16.74
C TYR A 106 -6.54 21.31 17.04
N GLU A 107 -6.43 20.95 18.32
CA GLU A 107 -6.25 19.59 18.84
C GLU A 107 -7.27 19.38 19.97
N ASP A 108 -8.06 18.31 19.87
CA ASP A 108 -8.83 17.74 20.98
C ASP A 108 -8.46 16.27 21.19
N ASP A 109 -9.09 15.62 22.17
CA ASP A 109 -8.76 14.24 22.57
C ASP A 109 -8.97 13.19 21.46
N ASP A 110 -9.73 13.51 20.40
CA ASP A 110 -10.11 12.57 19.33
C ASP A 110 -9.67 13.02 17.91
N MET A 111 -9.29 14.30 17.71
CA MET A 111 -9.02 14.85 16.39
C MET A 111 -7.99 15.99 16.38
N VAL A 112 -7.09 15.93 15.39
CA VAL A 112 -6.22 17.05 15.01
C VAL A 112 -6.61 17.54 13.61
N SER A 113 -6.75 18.85 13.45
CA SER A 113 -6.97 19.51 12.16
C SER A 113 -5.74 20.32 11.75
N SER A 114 -5.29 20.11 10.51
CA SER A 114 -4.17 20.82 9.88
C SER A 114 -4.51 21.18 8.43
N TYR A 115 -3.95 22.28 7.93
CA TYR A 115 -4.02 22.65 6.51
C TYR A 115 -2.74 22.20 5.78
N PHE A 116 -2.85 21.75 4.53
CA PHE A 116 -1.74 21.28 3.69
C PHE A 116 -1.28 22.35 2.69
#